data_AF-A0A267F8Z8-F1
#
_entry.id   AF-A0A267F8Z8-F1
#
_cell.length_a   1.000
_cell.length_b   1.000
_cell.length_c   1.000
_cell.angle_alpha   90.00
_cell.angle_beta   90.00
_cell.angle_gamma   90.00
#
_symmetry.space_group_name_H-M   'P 1'
#
loop_
_entity.id
_entity.type
_entity.pdbx_description
1 polymer ?
#
loop_
_entity_poly.entity_id
_entity_poly.type
_entity_poly.pdbx_seq_one_letter_code
_entity_poly.pdbx_strand_id
1 'polypeptide(L)'
;MNFSLLVAAALLAALTGSSADRNLQRGKRQDHKMCLPGHQLSEDSDRMCEPCSAGTHREIAVNSKCQKCPPGSYSGAGAAACSKCWPGSFAASSGSASCQKCAKGSIAATDGLSSCTPCPAGSFVSFSGSPACVKCPAGTSSKAGAEECSKCQPGHFSPAGAAACRPCPAGRVSAAGASACHRCPAGSFSVAGASACHRCPAGKFSARGASICTRCPAGSFSAMGASACTRCPAGSFSAMGASACTLCPAGQFASSEGSKQCKACPPGTFSDAAGAAECQKCDRDFALAIKSGMTKCDLCPNGGAALRDNRCYRKLKVSCRVSWPDCERTIDNDVYSYGQALHKKFAKPSTPVHETYFHYKFDAPVNLRGFAVWGKYGCCLKSIRNFKIVASTEGQTHSCFFDGKYDVGKFEFSNYSGTHRNCKYDSVTDLKIEHRYNDAANKIITIAEVAFYAY
;
A
#
# COMPACT_ATOMS: atom_id res chain seq x y z
N MET A 1 -70.33 -18.02 8.03
CA MET A 1 -71.51 -18.66 8.65
C MET A 1 -72.62 -17.61 8.77
N ASN A 2 -73.86 -17.99 8.46
CA ASN A 2 -75.06 -17.17 8.59
C ASN A 2 -75.64 -17.22 10.04
N PHE A 3 -76.79 -16.54 10.24
CA PHE A 3 -77.69 -16.56 11.42
C PHE A 3 -77.18 -15.75 12.64
N SER A 4 -77.96 -14.98 13.42
CA SER A 4 -79.41 -14.87 13.71
C SER A 4 -79.75 -13.46 14.30
N LEU A 5 -80.96 -12.88 14.34
CA LEU A 5 -82.29 -13.14 13.73
C LEU A 5 -83.21 -11.85 13.79
N LEU A 6 -84.55 -12.03 13.80
CA LEU A 6 -85.71 -11.11 13.92
C LEU A 6 -85.76 -10.24 15.21
N VAL A 7 -86.51 -9.13 15.39
CA VAL A 7 -87.71 -8.53 14.74
C VAL A 7 -89.06 -9.25 14.98
N ALA A 8 -89.60 -9.13 16.20
CA ALA A 8 -91.01 -9.24 16.63
C ALA A 8 -91.07 -9.10 18.17
N ALA A 9 -92.10 -8.61 18.86
CA ALA A 9 -93.28 -7.80 18.51
C ALA A 9 -93.82 -7.17 19.81
N ALA A 10 -94.41 -5.97 19.75
CA ALA A 10 -95.18 -5.39 20.87
C ALA A 10 -96.14 -4.29 20.38
N LEU A 11 -97.27 -4.70 19.78
CA LEU A 11 -98.49 -3.86 19.73
C LEU A 11 -99.32 -4.08 21.02
N LEU A 12 -100.32 -3.21 21.22
CA LEU A 12 -101.33 -3.21 22.29
C LEU A 12 -100.91 -2.67 23.68
N ALA A 13 -101.15 -1.37 23.90
CA ALA A 13 -101.94 -0.87 25.04
C ALA A 13 -102.13 0.66 24.93
N ALA A 14 -103.09 1.09 24.11
CA ALA A 14 -103.66 2.43 24.18
C ALA A 14 -105.17 2.31 24.40
N LEU A 15 -105.75 3.27 25.12
CA LEU A 15 -107.20 3.45 25.34
C LEU A 15 -107.91 2.46 26.30
N THR A 16 -107.75 2.69 27.60
CA THR A 16 -108.90 2.77 28.51
C THR A 16 -108.69 3.95 29.46
N GLY A 17 -109.75 4.68 29.78
CA GLY A 17 -109.71 5.74 30.79
C GLY A 17 -110.85 5.56 31.78
N SER A 18 -110.65 5.99 33.03
CA SER A 18 -111.75 6.49 33.85
C SER A 18 -111.25 7.38 35.00
N SER A 19 -111.98 8.47 35.16
CA SER A 19 -112.04 9.41 36.27
C SER A 19 -112.04 8.78 37.67
N ALA A 20 -111.20 9.29 38.59
CA ALA A 20 -111.60 10.04 39.80
C ALA A 20 -110.55 9.96 40.93
N ASP A 21 -110.07 11.10 41.45
CA ASP A 21 -110.53 11.58 42.76
C ASP A 21 -110.26 13.09 42.93
N ARG A 22 -110.84 13.71 43.96
CA ARG A 22 -111.02 15.16 44.11
C ARG A 22 -110.10 15.82 45.14
N ASN A 23 -109.85 17.11 44.91
CA ASN A 23 -109.66 18.19 45.90
C ASN A 23 -108.63 17.99 47.05
N LEU A 24 -107.60 18.85 47.08
CA LEU A 24 -107.54 19.94 48.09
C LEU A 24 -106.47 21.01 47.81
N GLN A 25 -106.77 22.22 48.28
CA GLN A 25 -105.87 23.35 48.61
C GLN A 25 -105.11 24.09 47.50
N ARG A 26 -105.59 25.31 47.24
CA ARG A 26 -104.83 26.47 46.72
C ARG A 26 -103.53 26.67 47.51
N GLY A 27 -102.39 26.82 46.83
CA GLY A 27 -101.13 27.22 47.46
C GLY A 27 -100.11 27.76 46.47
N LYS A 28 -100.01 29.09 46.38
CA LYS A 28 -98.93 29.88 45.71
C LYS A 28 -98.53 29.45 44.29
N ARG A 29 -98.92 30.26 43.29
CA ARG A 29 -98.11 30.38 42.07
C ARG A 29 -96.70 30.84 42.45
N GLN A 30 -95.71 29.99 42.22
CA GLN A 30 -94.37 30.45 41.87
C GLN A 30 -94.23 30.25 40.37
N ASP A 31 -94.46 31.32 39.59
CA ASP A 31 -94.13 31.36 38.16
C ASP A 31 -92.60 31.37 38.01
N HIS A 32 -91.96 30.20 38.22
CA HIS A 32 -90.56 29.98 37.88
C HIS A 32 -90.44 30.00 36.34
N LYS A 33 -90.19 31.19 35.78
CA LYS A 33 -89.93 31.40 34.36
C LYS A 33 -88.65 30.67 33.95
N MET A 34 -88.77 29.41 33.56
CA MET A 34 -87.66 28.58 33.12
C MET A 34 -87.58 28.55 31.60
N CYS A 35 -86.64 29.31 31.03
CA CYS A 35 -86.22 29.10 29.65
C CYS A 35 -85.57 27.72 29.51
N LEU A 36 -85.87 27.04 28.40
CA LEU A 36 -85.24 25.77 28.00
C LEU A 36 -83.71 25.90 27.98
N PRO A 37 -82.95 24.79 28.14
CA PRO A 37 -81.50 24.85 28.04
C PRO A 37 -81.05 25.46 26.72
N GLY A 38 -79.95 26.19 26.76
CA GLY A 38 -79.45 27.01 25.66
C GLY A 38 -80.23 28.31 25.39
N HIS A 39 -81.21 28.68 26.21
CA HIS A 39 -81.92 29.95 26.11
C HIS A 39 -81.91 30.71 27.46
N GLN A 40 -81.79 32.04 27.41
CA GLN A 40 -81.88 32.95 28.58
C GLN A 40 -83.10 33.88 28.47
N LEU A 41 -83.47 34.54 29.57
CA LEU A 41 -84.47 35.62 29.53
C LEU A 41 -83.89 36.85 28.81
N SER A 42 -84.68 37.45 27.92
CA SER A 42 -84.34 38.70 27.24
C SER A 42 -84.25 39.86 28.24
N GLU A 43 -83.22 40.70 28.12
CA GLU A 43 -83.06 41.88 29.00
C GLU A 43 -84.11 42.98 28.70
N ASP A 44 -84.67 42.99 27.49
CA ASP A 44 -85.70 43.93 27.04
C ASP A 44 -87.14 43.43 27.30
N SER A 45 -87.32 42.12 27.52
CA SER A 45 -88.65 41.53 27.75
C SER A 45 -88.60 40.32 28.68
N ASP A 46 -89.05 40.57 29.91
CA ASP A 46 -89.12 39.64 31.04
C ASP A 46 -90.07 38.43 30.82
N ARG A 47 -90.55 38.20 29.59
CA ARG A 47 -91.41 37.08 29.17
C ARG A 47 -90.92 36.34 27.91
N MET A 48 -89.79 36.73 27.31
CA MET A 48 -89.27 36.11 26.10
C MET A 48 -87.93 35.40 26.37
N CYS A 49 -87.80 34.18 25.86
CA CYS A 49 -86.57 33.39 25.94
C CYS A 49 -85.79 33.50 24.64
N GLU A 50 -84.58 34.02 24.70
CA GLU A 50 -83.68 34.18 23.55
C GLU A 50 -82.59 33.09 23.57
N PRO A 51 -82.19 32.55 22.41
CA PRO A 51 -81.11 31.57 22.34
C PRO A 51 -79.78 32.22 22.75
N CYS A 52 -78.97 31.48 23.51
CA CYS A 52 -77.61 31.86 23.83
C CYS A 52 -76.82 32.14 22.55
N SER A 53 -76.09 33.25 22.50
CA SER A 53 -75.23 33.58 21.36
C SER A 53 -74.10 32.55 21.20
N ALA A 54 -73.61 32.36 19.98
CA ALA A 54 -72.54 31.39 19.72
C ALA A 54 -71.31 31.65 20.60
N GLY A 55 -70.73 30.57 21.14
CA GLY A 55 -69.69 30.61 22.18
C GLY A 55 -70.23 30.72 23.61
N THR A 56 -71.54 30.84 23.82
CA THR A 56 -72.16 30.74 25.14
C THR A 56 -73.09 29.53 25.26
N HIS A 57 -73.37 29.08 26.48
CA HIS A 57 -74.24 27.96 26.78
C HIS A 57 -75.09 28.21 28.03
N ARG A 58 -76.12 27.39 28.24
CA ARG A 58 -76.90 27.38 29.49
C ARG A 58 -77.52 26.01 29.78
N GLU A 59 -77.12 25.38 30.89
CA GLU A 59 -77.72 24.14 31.38
C GLU A 59 -78.96 24.41 32.24
N ILE A 60 -79.76 23.37 32.52
CA ILE A 60 -81.01 23.48 33.29
C ILE A 60 -80.77 23.84 34.77
N ALA A 61 -79.63 23.43 35.33
CA ALA A 61 -79.46 23.33 36.79
C ALA A 61 -78.96 24.61 37.49
N VAL A 62 -78.16 25.47 36.84
CA VAL A 62 -77.57 26.67 37.48
C VAL A 62 -77.41 27.83 36.46
N ASN A 63 -77.61 29.06 36.94
CA ASN A 63 -77.42 30.36 36.26
C ASN A 63 -78.53 30.85 35.31
N SER A 64 -78.94 32.10 35.51
CA SER A 64 -80.04 32.76 34.80
C SER A 64 -79.62 33.48 33.51
N LYS A 65 -78.31 33.60 33.24
CA LYS A 65 -77.73 34.19 32.03
C LYS A 65 -76.81 33.18 31.32
N CYS A 66 -76.69 33.29 30.00
CA CYS A 66 -75.81 32.45 29.20
C CYS A 66 -74.35 32.64 29.63
N GLN A 67 -73.62 31.53 29.80
CA GLN A 67 -72.23 31.54 30.24
C GLN A 67 -71.30 31.29 29.06
N LYS A 68 -70.16 32.00 29.01
CA LYS A 68 -69.14 31.78 27.99
C LYS A 68 -68.54 30.38 28.13
N CYS A 69 -68.40 29.67 27.01
CA CYS A 69 -67.63 28.44 26.99
C CYS A 69 -66.20 28.68 27.46
N PRO A 70 -65.62 27.82 28.31
CA PRO A 70 -64.24 27.94 28.74
C PRO A 70 -63.28 27.74 27.55
N PRO A 71 -62.04 28.25 27.63
CA PRO A 71 -60.99 27.94 26.65
C PRO A 71 -60.88 26.43 26.42
N GLY A 72 -60.66 26.05 25.15
CA GLY A 72 -60.66 24.67 24.68
C GLY A 72 -62.04 24.11 24.31
N SER A 73 -63.12 24.86 24.55
CA SER A 73 -64.49 24.48 24.16
C SER A 73 -65.19 25.56 23.34
N TYR A 74 -66.22 25.17 22.60
CA TYR A 74 -67.02 26.03 21.73
C TYR A 74 -68.50 25.69 21.79
N SER A 75 -69.35 26.59 21.29
CA SER A 75 -70.77 26.31 21.08
C SER A 75 -71.34 27.07 19.87
N GLY A 76 -72.31 26.47 19.19
CA GLY A 76 -73.20 27.20 18.29
C GLY A 76 -74.23 28.03 19.08
N ALA A 77 -75.01 28.85 18.37
CA ALA A 77 -76.13 29.57 18.99
C ALA A 77 -77.19 28.57 19.52
N GLY A 78 -77.81 28.88 20.66
CA GLY A 78 -78.84 28.05 21.30
C GLY A 78 -78.34 26.80 22.02
N ALA A 79 -77.04 26.67 22.29
CA ALA A 79 -76.46 25.45 22.86
C ALA A 79 -76.71 25.28 24.37
N ALA A 80 -77.15 24.08 24.77
CA ALA A 80 -77.29 23.71 26.18
C ALA A 80 -75.94 23.63 26.93
N ALA A 81 -74.94 23.04 26.29
CA ALA A 81 -73.60 22.82 26.83
C ALA A 81 -72.53 23.13 25.79
N CYS A 82 -71.28 23.30 26.23
CA CYS A 82 -70.14 23.50 25.35
C CYS A 82 -69.57 22.18 24.85
N SER A 83 -69.24 22.12 23.57
CA SER A 83 -68.50 21.02 22.95
C SER A 83 -67.00 21.30 23.09
N LYS A 84 -66.21 20.30 23.50
CA LYS A 84 -64.75 20.41 23.46
C LYS A 84 -64.25 20.49 22.01
N CYS A 85 -63.12 21.19 21.81
CA CYS A 85 -62.40 21.10 20.55
C CYS A 85 -61.82 19.71 20.33
N TRP A 86 -61.98 19.19 19.10
CA TRP A 86 -61.48 17.89 18.71
C TRP A 86 -59.95 17.90 18.54
N PRO A 87 -59.25 16.77 18.69
CA PRO A 87 -57.81 16.68 18.44
C PRO A 87 -57.41 17.30 17.09
N GLY A 88 -56.32 18.07 17.10
CA GLY A 88 -55.89 18.93 15.99
C GLY A 88 -56.52 20.33 15.95
N SER A 89 -57.46 20.65 16.86
CA SER A 89 -58.08 21.97 16.97
C SER A 89 -58.07 22.51 18.40
N PHE A 90 -58.19 23.83 18.55
CA PHE A 90 -58.13 24.55 19.82
C PHE A 90 -59.10 25.74 19.87
N ALA A 91 -59.36 26.25 21.08
CA ALA A 91 -60.09 27.49 21.31
C ALA A 91 -59.40 28.33 22.39
N ALA A 92 -58.64 29.36 21.99
CA ALA A 92 -57.82 30.14 22.93
C ALA A 92 -58.65 30.99 23.92
N SER A 93 -59.76 31.56 23.45
CA SER A 93 -60.56 32.50 24.22
C SER A 93 -61.78 31.83 24.85
N SER A 94 -62.17 32.32 26.03
CA SER A 94 -63.51 32.06 26.55
C SER A 94 -64.55 32.70 25.66
N GLY A 95 -65.64 31.99 25.36
CA GLY A 95 -66.67 32.47 24.43
C GLY A 95 -66.42 32.13 22.96
N SER A 96 -65.59 31.14 22.64
CA SER A 96 -65.30 30.75 21.26
C SER A 96 -66.52 30.13 20.56
N ALA A 97 -66.96 30.70 19.42
CA ALA A 97 -68.06 30.16 18.61
C ALA A 97 -67.67 28.91 17.80
N SER A 98 -66.37 28.67 17.59
CA SER A 98 -65.84 27.52 16.85
C SER A 98 -64.38 27.23 17.26
N CYS A 99 -63.89 26.04 16.93
CA CYS A 99 -62.50 25.66 17.13
C CYS A 99 -61.64 26.02 15.92
N GLN A 100 -60.47 26.59 16.19
CA GLN A 100 -59.45 26.85 15.18
C GLN A 100 -58.57 25.62 14.98
N LYS A 101 -58.21 25.29 13.74
CA LYS A 101 -57.25 24.21 13.46
C LYS A 101 -55.84 24.66 13.86
N CYS A 102 -55.05 23.75 14.43
CA CYS A 102 -53.63 23.99 14.61
C CYS A 102 -52.94 24.21 13.27
N ALA A 103 -52.05 25.21 13.20
CA ALA A 103 -51.23 25.45 12.03
C ALA A 103 -50.23 24.29 11.81
N LYS A 104 -49.70 24.19 10.58
CA LYS A 104 -48.56 23.31 10.26
C LYS A 104 -47.40 23.55 11.26
N GLY A 105 -46.65 22.50 11.57
CA GLY A 105 -45.64 22.48 12.62
C GLY A 105 -46.16 22.38 14.06
N SER A 106 -47.47 22.46 14.32
CA SER A 106 -48.06 22.35 15.68
C SER A 106 -49.28 21.42 15.72
N ILE A 107 -49.57 20.88 16.91
CA ILE A 107 -50.65 19.90 17.13
C ILE A 107 -51.49 20.22 18.36
N ALA A 108 -52.68 19.63 18.43
CA ALA A 108 -53.49 19.50 19.64
C ALA A 108 -53.76 18.01 19.86
N ALA A 109 -53.03 17.40 20.80
CA ALA A 109 -52.99 15.93 20.94
C ALA A 109 -54.25 15.29 21.53
N THR A 110 -54.99 16.06 22.34
CA THR A 110 -56.21 15.63 23.03
C THR A 110 -57.35 16.59 22.72
N ASP A 111 -58.55 16.21 23.13
CA ASP A 111 -59.70 17.09 23.14
C ASP A 111 -59.54 18.23 24.16
N GLY A 112 -60.28 19.33 23.95
CA GLY A 112 -60.42 20.39 24.94
C GLY A 112 -59.22 21.33 25.11
N LEU A 113 -58.28 21.37 24.15
CA LEU A 113 -57.07 22.19 24.27
C LEU A 113 -57.32 23.67 23.92
N SER A 114 -56.77 24.58 24.74
CA SER A 114 -56.84 26.03 24.53
C SER A 114 -55.70 26.59 23.69
N SER A 115 -54.68 25.79 23.36
CA SER A 115 -53.57 26.18 22.48
C SER A 115 -52.99 24.96 21.77
N CYS A 116 -52.25 25.22 20.68
CA CYS A 116 -51.49 24.20 19.98
C CYS A 116 -50.05 24.14 20.51
N THR A 117 -49.52 22.93 20.61
CA THR A 117 -48.13 22.68 20.99
C THR A 117 -47.29 22.45 19.73
N PRO A 118 -46.15 23.14 19.55
CA PRO A 118 -45.23 22.87 18.45
C PRO A 118 -44.72 21.42 18.49
N CYS A 119 -44.54 20.81 17.32
CA CYS A 119 -43.92 19.49 17.26
C CYS A 119 -42.50 19.51 17.84
N PRO A 120 -42.09 18.51 18.63
CA PRO A 120 -40.73 18.44 19.17
C PRO A 120 -39.71 18.27 18.04
N ALA A 121 -38.48 18.70 18.29
CA ALA A 121 -37.39 18.56 17.32
C ALA A 121 -37.18 17.09 16.93
N GLY A 122 -36.93 16.85 15.64
CA GLY A 122 -36.92 15.52 15.02
C GLY A 122 -38.30 14.99 14.65
N SER A 123 -39.36 15.78 14.83
CA SER A 123 -40.69 15.55 14.27
C SER A 123 -41.18 16.76 13.49
N PHE A 124 -42.20 16.57 12.66
CA PHE A 124 -42.81 17.60 11.83
C PHE A 124 -44.31 17.36 11.64
N VAL A 125 -45.02 18.36 11.13
CA VAL A 125 -46.34 18.13 10.52
C VAL A 125 -46.65 19.16 9.43
N SER A 126 -47.01 18.69 8.23
CA SER A 126 -47.12 19.51 7.02
C SER A 126 -48.51 20.08 6.74
N PHE A 127 -49.54 19.63 7.45
CA PHE A 127 -50.94 20.05 7.26
C PHE A 127 -51.59 20.53 8.56
N SER A 128 -52.50 21.49 8.43
CA SER A 128 -53.25 22.06 9.55
C SER A 128 -54.35 21.12 10.05
N GLY A 129 -54.67 21.21 11.34
CA GLY A 129 -55.68 20.35 11.96
C GLY A 129 -55.15 18.99 12.42
N SER A 130 -53.83 18.85 12.57
CA SER A 130 -53.20 17.55 12.86
C SER A 130 -53.21 17.22 14.36
N PRO A 131 -53.64 16.02 14.77
CA PRO A 131 -53.63 15.61 16.17
C PRO A 131 -52.27 15.07 16.63
N ALA A 132 -51.37 14.68 15.74
CA ALA A 132 -50.09 14.03 16.09
C ALA A 132 -48.94 14.48 15.18
N CYS A 133 -47.74 14.52 15.74
CA CYS A 133 -46.52 14.83 15.02
C CYS A 133 -45.92 13.56 14.39
N VAL A 134 -45.38 13.70 13.17
CA VAL A 134 -44.71 12.60 12.46
C VAL A 134 -43.21 12.70 12.69
N LYS A 135 -42.55 11.60 13.06
CA LYS A 135 -41.08 11.57 13.20
C LYS A 135 -40.41 11.79 11.85
N CYS A 136 -39.32 12.55 11.81
CA CYS A 136 -38.51 12.67 10.62
C CYS A 136 -37.94 11.31 10.17
N PRO A 137 -38.01 10.96 8.87
CA PRO A 137 -37.38 9.74 8.36
C PRO A 137 -35.86 9.80 8.54
N ALA A 138 -35.22 8.63 8.62
CA ALA A 138 -33.76 8.55 8.75
C ALA A 138 -33.06 9.24 7.56
N GLY A 139 -31.94 9.91 7.84
CA GLY A 139 -31.27 10.80 6.88
C GLY A 139 -31.86 12.21 6.77
N THR A 140 -32.88 12.54 7.57
CA THR A 140 -33.41 13.90 7.72
C THR A 140 -33.41 14.33 9.19
N SER A 141 -33.60 15.62 9.45
CA SER A 141 -33.76 16.17 10.80
C SER A 141 -34.65 17.41 10.78
N SER A 142 -35.17 17.80 11.95
CA SER A 142 -35.97 19.02 12.10
C SER A 142 -35.75 19.70 13.45
N LYS A 143 -35.91 21.02 13.48
CA LYS A 143 -36.06 21.78 14.74
C LYS A 143 -37.49 21.65 15.27
N ALA A 144 -37.74 22.11 16.49
CA ALA A 144 -39.10 22.16 17.01
C ALA A 144 -39.98 23.10 16.17
N GLY A 145 -41.27 22.78 16.04
CA GLY A 145 -42.22 23.54 15.23
C GLY A 145 -42.11 23.34 13.71
N ALA A 146 -41.35 22.34 13.24
CA ALA A 146 -41.08 22.17 11.82
C ALA A 146 -42.28 21.65 11.00
N GLU A 147 -42.41 22.20 9.80
CA GLU A 147 -43.45 21.86 8.82
C GLU A 147 -43.03 20.72 7.88
N GLU A 148 -41.72 20.48 7.77
CA GLU A 148 -41.07 19.43 6.98
C GLU A 148 -39.72 19.05 7.61
N CYS A 149 -39.09 17.97 7.14
CA CYS A 149 -37.76 17.54 7.60
C CYS A 149 -36.68 17.84 6.56
N SER A 150 -35.59 18.49 6.97
CA SER A 150 -34.47 18.81 6.10
C SER A 150 -33.53 17.61 5.97
N LYS A 151 -33.10 17.29 4.74
CA LYS A 151 -32.11 16.24 4.47
C LYS A 151 -30.76 16.58 5.09
N CYS A 152 -30.06 15.58 5.61
CA CYS A 152 -28.66 15.75 6.02
C CYS A 152 -27.78 16.09 4.82
N GLN A 153 -26.87 17.05 5.03
CA GLN A 153 -25.85 17.39 4.03
C GLN A 153 -24.86 16.23 3.84
N PRO A 154 -24.13 16.16 2.70
CA PRO A 154 -23.06 15.20 2.52
C PRO A 154 -22.06 15.21 3.68
N GLY A 155 -21.52 14.04 4.03
CA GLY A 155 -20.65 13.85 5.20
C GLY A 155 -21.37 13.90 6.56
N HIS A 156 -22.70 14.04 6.58
CA HIS A 156 -23.54 13.92 7.78
C HIS A 156 -24.58 12.81 7.64
N PHE A 157 -25.11 12.35 8.77
CA PHE A 157 -26.15 11.31 8.83
C PHE A 157 -27.13 11.55 9.99
N SER A 158 -28.28 10.89 9.96
CA SER A 158 -29.21 10.85 11.10
C SER A 158 -30.03 9.56 11.17
N PRO A 159 -30.31 9.02 12.37
CA PRO A 159 -31.38 8.05 12.56
C PRO A 159 -32.75 8.71 12.41
N ALA A 160 -33.81 7.91 12.32
CA ALA A 160 -35.18 8.44 12.31
C ALA A 160 -35.50 9.16 13.64
N GLY A 161 -36.25 10.25 13.56
CA GLY A 161 -36.61 11.08 14.73
C GLY A 161 -35.50 12.02 15.24
N ALA A 162 -34.44 12.26 14.47
CA ALA A 162 -33.31 13.07 14.92
C ALA A 162 -33.58 14.58 14.88
N ALA A 163 -33.30 15.27 15.99
CA ALA A 163 -33.36 16.74 16.08
C ALA A 163 -32.28 17.47 15.24
N ALA A 164 -31.17 16.78 14.92
CA ALA A 164 -30.10 17.32 14.09
C ALA A 164 -29.32 16.19 13.39
N CYS A 165 -28.80 16.50 12.20
CA CYS A 165 -27.82 15.67 11.51
C CYS A 165 -26.46 15.73 12.20
N ARG A 166 -25.76 14.58 12.29
CA ARG A 166 -24.45 14.45 12.93
C ARG A 166 -23.37 14.22 11.86
N PRO A 167 -22.16 14.79 12.00
CA PRO A 167 -21.07 14.51 11.06
C PRO A 167 -20.64 13.05 11.14
N CYS A 168 -20.21 12.49 10.02
CA CYS A 168 -19.56 11.20 9.99
C CYS A 168 -18.24 11.25 10.77
N PRO A 169 -17.91 10.23 11.58
CA PRO A 169 -16.60 10.14 12.21
C PRO A 169 -15.51 9.95 11.15
N ALA A 170 -14.29 10.36 11.46
CA ALA A 170 -13.15 10.20 10.55
C ALA A 170 -12.96 8.74 10.10
N GLY A 171 -12.54 8.55 8.85
CA GLY A 171 -12.52 7.26 8.17
C GLY A 171 -13.88 6.77 7.66
N ARG A 172 -14.94 7.57 7.81
CA ARG A 172 -16.25 7.34 7.20
C ARG A 172 -16.75 8.57 6.44
N VAL A 173 -17.70 8.33 5.54
CA VAL A 173 -18.35 9.33 4.68
C VAL A 173 -19.81 8.99 4.47
N SER A 174 -20.59 9.94 3.94
CA SER A 174 -21.99 9.75 3.55
C SER A 174 -22.41 10.68 2.42
N ALA A 175 -23.38 10.24 1.63
CA ALA A 175 -24.10 11.09 0.68
C ALA A 175 -25.14 11.98 1.40
N ALA A 176 -25.72 12.96 0.67
CA ALA A 176 -26.86 13.72 1.18
C ALA A 176 -28.03 12.79 1.51
N GLY A 177 -28.74 13.05 2.61
CA GLY A 177 -29.88 12.27 3.05
C GLY A 177 -29.56 10.88 3.60
N ALA A 178 -28.30 10.59 3.97
CA ALA A 178 -27.91 9.27 4.46
C ALA A 178 -28.34 8.99 5.91
N SER A 179 -28.83 7.79 6.17
CA SER A 179 -29.18 7.31 7.51
C SER A 179 -27.98 6.79 8.32
N ALA A 180 -26.84 6.52 7.67
CA ALA A 180 -25.62 6.01 8.28
C ALA A 180 -24.36 6.40 7.48
N CYS A 181 -23.19 6.27 8.10
CA CYS A 181 -21.89 6.54 7.45
C CYS A 181 -21.16 5.25 7.07
N HIS A 182 -20.66 5.20 5.83
CA HIS A 182 -19.91 4.07 5.29
C HIS A 182 -18.40 4.27 5.46
N ARG A 183 -17.64 3.20 5.73
CA ARG A 183 -16.18 3.26 5.88
C ARG A 183 -15.51 3.51 4.54
N CYS A 184 -14.46 4.34 4.51
CA CYS A 184 -13.61 4.46 3.34
C CYS A 184 -12.97 3.12 2.96
N PRO A 185 -12.78 2.84 1.65
CA PRO A 185 -12.05 1.66 1.20
C PRO A 185 -10.59 1.73 1.66
N ALA A 186 -9.91 0.58 1.67
CA ALA A 186 -8.46 0.55 1.92
C ALA A 186 -7.72 1.37 0.84
N GLY A 187 -6.61 1.98 1.23
CA GLY A 187 -5.88 2.95 0.40
C GLY A 187 -6.59 4.30 0.23
N SER A 188 -7.63 4.57 1.01
CA SER A 188 -8.25 5.89 1.12
C SER A 188 -8.45 6.28 2.60
N PHE A 189 -8.68 7.56 2.85
CA PHE A 189 -8.95 8.12 4.17
C PHE A 189 -10.01 9.22 4.11
N SER A 190 -10.57 9.58 5.26
CA SER A 190 -11.41 10.78 5.39
C SER A 190 -11.26 11.40 6.78
N VAL A 191 -11.39 12.73 6.87
CA VAL A 191 -11.53 13.44 8.15
C VAL A 191 -13.00 13.42 8.61
N ALA A 192 -13.27 13.83 9.84
CA ALA A 192 -14.64 13.91 10.34
C ALA A 192 -15.47 14.91 9.52
N GLY A 193 -16.73 14.60 9.24
CA GLY A 193 -17.63 15.42 8.41
C GLY A 193 -17.35 15.41 6.91
N ALA A 194 -16.37 14.65 6.43
CA ALA A 194 -16.06 14.57 5.00
C ALA A 194 -17.15 13.86 4.19
N SER A 195 -17.48 14.42 3.02
CA SER A 195 -18.46 13.88 2.07
C SER A 195 -17.91 12.78 1.16
N ALA A 196 -16.60 12.72 0.98
CA ALA A 196 -15.92 11.78 0.09
C ALA A 196 -14.60 11.25 0.70
N CYS A 197 -14.17 10.08 0.25
CA CYS A 197 -12.91 9.47 0.66
C CYS A 197 -11.79 9.93 -0.28
N HIS A 198 -10.68 10.39 0.28
CA HIS A 198 -9.50 10.79 -0.48
C HIS A 198 -8.53 9.62 -0.57
N ARG A 199 -8.00 9.34 -1.77
CA ARG A 199 -6.98 8.30 -1.96
C ARG A 199 -5.70 8.70 -1.22
N CYS A 200 -4.99 7.72 -0.66
CA CYS A 200 -3.68 7.99 -0.08
C CYS A 200 -2.71 8.46 -1.17
N PRO A 201 -1.92 9.53 -0.94
CA PRO A 201 -0.89 9.93 -1.88
C PRO A 201 0.19 8.84 -1.97
N ALA A 202 0.93 8.80 -3.08
CA ALA A 202 2.02 7.85 -3.26
C ALA A 202 3.05 7.96 -2.12
N GLY A 203 3.64 6.83 -1.73
CA GLY A 203 4.47 6.70 -0.54
C GLY A 203 3.71 6.63 0.79
N LYS A 204 2.37 6.61 0.75
CA LYS A 204 1.51 6.30 1.89
C LYS A 204 0.50 5.20 1.58
N PHE A 205 0.01 4.55 2.63
CA PHE A 205 -1.01 3.51 2.57
C PHE A 205 -2.06 3.66 3.67
N SER A 206 -3.20 2.97 3.56
CA SER A 206 -4.19 2.89 4.64
C SER A 206 -5.01 1.60 4.63
N ALA A 207 -5.43 1.16 5.83
CA ALA A 207 -6.44 0.13 5.99
C ALA A 207 -7.86 0.68 5.76
N ARG A 208 -8.85 -0.22 5.63
CA ARG A 208 -10.26 0.14 5.43
C ARG A 208 -10.81 0.96 6.61
N GLY A 209 -11.31 2.16 6.32
CA GLY A 209 -11.88 3.08 7.30
C GLY A 209 -10.85 3.89 8.09
N ALA A 210 -9.67 4.12 7.53
CA ALA A 210 -8.64 4.96 8.16
C ALA A 210 -9.00 6.45 8.12
N SER A 211 -8.65 7.17 9.20
CA SER A 211 -8.75 8.63 9.30
C SER A 211 -7.56 9.39 8.70
N ILE A 212 -6.45 8.68 8.44
CA ILE A 212 -5.19 9.22 7.93
C ILE A 212 -4.42 8.12 7.17
N CYS A 213 -3.55 8.51 6.24
CA CYS A 213 -2.63 7.58 5.57
C CYS A 213 -1.26 7.54 6.25
N THR A 214 -0.76 6.32 6.48
CA THR A 214 0.54 6.04 7.10
C THR A 214 1.63 6.05 6.02
N ARG A 215 2.82 6.60 6.31
CA ARG A 215 3.97 6.55 5.38
C ARG A 215 4.49 5.11 5.24
N CYS A 216 4.96 4.74 4.05
CA CYS A 216 5.67 3.48 3.89
C CYS A 216 6.99 3.49 4.69
N PRO A 217 7.34 2.39 5.36
CA PRO A 217 8.64 2.27 6.03
C PRO A 217 9.77 2.29 4.99
N ALA A 218 10.97 2.68 5.41
CA ALA A 218 12.17 2.59 4.56
C ALA A 218 12.39 1.15 4.06
N GLY A 219 12.78 1.02 2.80
CA GLY A 219 12.83 -0.24 2.05
C GLY A 219 11.48 -0.67 1.46
N SER A 220 10.42 0.10 1.60
CA SER A 220 9.14 -0.12 0.91
C SER A 220 8.65 1.14 0.21
N PHE A 221 7.73 0.97 -0.74
CA PHE A 221 7.11 2.04 -1.51
C PHE A 221 5.62 1.80 -1.71
N SER A 222 4.90 2.82 -2.20
CA SER A 222 3.52 2.64 -2.66
C SER A 222 3.11 3.63 -3.74
N ALA A 223 2.26 3.17 -4.66
CA ALA A 223 1.54 4.05 -5.59
C ALA A 223 0.37 4.77 -4.90
N MET A 224 -0.22 5.75 -5.59
CA MET A 224 -1.41 6.46 -5.10
C MET A 224 -2.59 5.51 -4.90
N GLY A 225 -3.21 5.55 -3.72
CA GLY A 225 -4.37 4.75 -3.37
C GLY A 225 -4.06 3.33 -2.89
N ALA A 226 -2.83 3.05 -2.46
CA ALA A 226 -2.41 1.72 -2.01
C ALA A 226 -2.94 1.35 -0.62
N SER A 227 -3.40 0.11 -0.46
CA SER A 227 -3.84 -0.46 0.83
C SER A 227 -2.70 -0.96 1.72
N ALA A 228 -1.52 -1.19 1.14
CA ALA A 228 -0.30 -1.64 1.79
C ALA A 228 0.92 -1.10 1.03
N CYS A 229 2.12 -1.24 1.60
CA CYS A 229 3.38 -0.92 0.92
C CYS A 229 4.02 -2.17 0.32
N THR A 230 4.59 -2.03 -0.86
CA THR A 230 5.37 -3.07 -1.54
C THR A 230 6.83 -2.94 -1.11
N ARG A 231 7.50 -4.05 -0.81
CA ARG A 231 8.95 -4.04 -0.53
C ARG A 231 9.72 -3.69 -1.80
N CYS A 232 10.84 -2.99 -1.65
CA CYS A 232 11.77 -2.82 -2.75
C CYS A 232 12.39 -4.16 -3.14
N PRO A 233 12.44 -4.53 -4.43
CA PRO A 233 13.11 -5.75 -4.88
C PRO A 233 14.61 -5.69 -4.60
N ALA A 234 15.28 -6.84 -4.61
CA ALA A 234 16.74 -6.90 -4.57
C ALA A 234 17.35 -6.03 -5.69
N GLY A 235 18.50 -5.44 -5.40
CA GLY A 235 19.12 -4.41 -6.26
C GLY A 235 18.54 -3.00 -6.13
N SER A 236 17.56 -2.78 -5.25
CA SER A 236 16.97 -1.46 -5.03
C SER A 236 16.71 -1.16 -3.54
N PHE A 237 16.52 0.12 -3.23
CA PHE A 237 16.25 0.60 -1.88
C PHE A 237 15.21 1.73 -1.86
N SER A 238 14.72 2.11 -0.68
CA SER A 238 13.93 3.34 -0.52
C SER A 238 14.05 3.97 0.87
N ALA A 239 13.88 5.29 0.92
CA ALA A 239 13.66 6.04 2.16
C ALA A 239 12.22 5.90 2.66
N MET A 240 11.97 6.29 3.90
CA MET A 240 10.62 6.30 4.48
C MET A 240 9.69 7.26 3.71
N GLY A 241 8.54 6.76 3.27
CA GLY A 241 7.54 7.51 2.53
C GLY A 241 7.79 7.62 1.02
N ALA A 242 8.64 6.76 0.44
CA ALA A 242 8.94 6.77 -0.98
C ALA A 242 7.79 6.27 -1.86
N SER A 243 7.57 6.92 -3.01
CA SER A 243 6.58 6.54 -4.03
C SER A 243 7.07 5.45 -4.98
N ALA A 244 8.37 5.22 -5.05
CA ALA A 244 9.05 4.20 -5.85
C ALA A 244 10.37 3.79 -5.16
N CYS A 245 10.99 2.70 -5.62
CA CYS A 245 12.32 2.31 -5.20
C CYS A 245 13.39 2.91 -6.11
N THR A 246 14.54 3.23 -5.54
CA THR A 246 15.73 3.68 -6.25
C THR A 246 16.65 2.49 -6.47
N LEU A 247 17.11 2.26 -7.71
CA LEU A 247 18.11 1.23 -7.99
C LEU A 247 19.44 1.56 -7.28
N CYS A 248 20.16 0.55 -6.84
CA CYS A 248 21.54 0.75 -6.39
C CYS A 248 22.40 1.23 -7.57
N PRO A 249 23.20 2.30 -7.42
CA PRO A 249 24.11 2.73 -8.47
C PRO A 249 25.21 1.68 -8.69
N ALA A 250 25.87 1.72 -9.85
CA ALA A 250 27.02 0.88 -10.15
C ALA A 250 28.07 0.94 -9.02
N GLY A 251 28.68 -0.21 -8.73
CA GLY A 251 29.57 -0.41 -7.59
C GLY A 251 28.85 -0.60 -6.25
N GLN A 252 27.52 -0.60 -6.22
CA GLN A 252 26.73 -0.90 -5.03
C GLN A 252 25.64 -1.95 -5.32
N PHE A 253 25.24 -2.68 -4.28
CA PHE A 253 24.26 -3.75 -4.36
C PHE A 253 23.27 -3.74 -3.19
N ALA A 254 22.16 -4.47 -3.35
CA ALA A 254 21.19 -4.74 -2.30
C ALA A 254 20.70 -6.21 -2.39
N SER A 255 21.28 -7.08 -1.57
CA SER A 255 21.07 -8.54 -1.64
C SER A 255 19.70 -9.06 -1.15
N SER A 256 18.84 -8.19 -0.64
CA SER A 256 17.57 -8.59 -0.04
C SER A 256 16.47 -7.61 -0.39
N GLU A 257 15.25 -8.11 -0.59
CA GLU A 257 14.07 -7.26 -0.64
C GLU A 257 13.93 -6.43 0.65
N GLY A 258 13.32 -5.25 0.56
CA GLY A 258 13.14 -4.39 1.72
C GLY A 258 14.40 -3.63 2.14
N SER A 259 15.42 -3.56 1.29
CA SER A 259 16.68 -2.87 1.60
C SER A 259 16.45 -1.36 1.79
N LYS A 260 16.95 -0.83 2.91
CA LYS A 260 16.79 0.60 3.30
C LYS A 260 17.86 1.51 2.68
N GLN A 261 18.95 0.91 2.23
CA GLN A 261 20.11 1.53 1.61
C GLN A 261 20.86 0.47 0.79
N CYS A 262 21.66 0.91 -0.17
CA CYS A 262 22.61 0.04 -0.86
C CYS A 262 23.90 -0.13 -0.06
N LYS A 263 24.67 -1.15 -0.38
CA LYS A 263 25.99 -1.44 0.17
C LYS A 263 27.02 -1.37 -0.95
N ALA A 264 28.19 -0.78 -0.70
CA ALA A 264 29.30 -0.85 -1.65
C ALA A 264 29.72 -2.30 -1.89
N CYS A 265 30.08 -2.64 -3.13
CA CYS A 265 30.66 -3.95 -3.42
C CYS A 265 31.94 -4.16 -2.60
N PRO A 266 32.10 -5.30 -1.91
CA PRO A 266 33.31 -5.58 -1.14
C PRO A 266 34.55 -5.72 -2.04
N PRO A 267 35.77 -5.54 -1.50
CA PRO A 267 37.00 -5.69 -2.26
C PRO A 267 37.11 -7.03 -2.99
N GLY A 268 37.56 -6.99 -4.25
CA GLY A 268 37.58 -8.15 -5.14
C GLY A 268 36.24 -8.45 -5.82
N THR A 269 35.24 -7.59 -5.68
CA THR A 269 33.96 -7.67 -6.41
C THR A 269 33.55 -6.32 -6.97
N PHE A 270 32.71 -6.32 -8.00
CA PHE A 270 32.26 -5.12 -8.70
C PHE A 270 30.79 -5.21 -9.16
N SER A 271 30.22 -4.07 -9.57
CA SER A 271 28.95 -4.03 -10.33
C SER A 271 29.05 -2.89 -11.36
N ASP A 272 28.89 -3.23 -12.63
CA ASP A 272 29.03 -2.31 -13.76
C ASP A 272 27.75 -1.52 -14.06
N ALA A 273 26.60 -2.14 -13.84
CA ALA A 273 25.27 -1.53 -14.01
C ALA A 273 24.58 -1.22 -12.68
N ALA A 274 23.60 -0.31 -12.73
CA ALA A 274 22.69 -0.06 -11.62
C ALA A 274 21.68 -1.20 -11.45
N GLY A 275 21.19 -1.42 -10.23
CA GLY A 275 20.20 -2.46 -9.92
C GLY A 275 20.79 -3.80 -9.50
N ALA A 276 22.07 -3.87 -9.15
CA ALA A 276 22.74 -5.11 -8.80
C ALA A 276 22.20 -5.73 -7.49
N ALA A 277 21.64 -6.93 -7.55
CA ALA A 277 21.28 -7.72 -6.37
C ALA A 277 22.53 -8.29 -5.67
N GLU A 278 23.60 -8.56 -6.42
CA GLU A 278 24.88 -9.07 -5.93
C GLU A 278 26.04 -8.48 -6.75
N CYS A 279 27.26 -8.55 -6.22
CA CYS A 279 28.46 -8.08 -6.91
C CYS A 279 29.16 -9.24 -7.62
N GLN A 280 29.55 -9.00 -8.87
CA GLN A 280 30.32 -9.93 -9.68
C GLN A 280 31.75 -10.04 -9.12
N LYS A 281 32.34 -11.24 -9.17
CA LYS A 281 33.71 -11.47 -8.67
C LYS A 281 34.73 -11.02 -9.71
N CYS A 282 35.80 -10.38 -9.26
CA CYS A 282 36.97 -10.14 -10.08
C CYS A 282 37.79 -11.42 -10.25
N ASP A 283 38.38 -11.61 -11.43
CA ASP A 283 39.43 -12.60 -11.62
C ASP A 283 40.68 -12.18 -10.84
N ARG A 284 40.94 -12.89 -9.73
CA ARG A 284 42.06 -12.59 -8.83
C ARG A 284 43.42 -13.00 -9.39
N ASP A 285 43.46 -13.67 -10.53
CA ASP A 285 44.72 -14.02 -11.19
C ASP A 285 45.25 -12.82 -12.02
N PHE A 286 44.39 -11.84 -12.38
CA PHE A 286 44.75 -10.63 -13.16
C PHE A 286 44.34 -9.28 -12.54
N ALA A 287 43.48 -9.25 -11.51
CA ALA A 287 42.94 -8.02 -10.92
C ALA A 287 43.21 -7.89 -9.41
N LEU A 288 43.35 -6.64 -8.95
CA LEU A 288 43.56 -6.30 -7.55
C LEU A 288 42.24 -6.31 -6.75
N ALA A 289 42.29 -6.81 -5.52
CA ALA A 289 41.13 -6.94 -4.62
C ALA A 289 41.22 -6.00 -3.40
N ILE A 290 41.49 -4.71 -3.65
CA ILE A 290 41.86 -3.74 -2.60
C ILE A 290 40.75 -2.72 -2.29
N LYS A 291 39.99 -2.27 -3.29
CA LYS A 291 39.00 -1.20 -3.14
C LYS A 291 37.58 -1.75 -3.00
N SER A 292 36.77 -1.14 -2.15
CA SER A 292 35.31 -1.32 -2.16
C SER A 292 34.65 -0.38 -3.17
N GLY A 293 33.42 -0.69 -3.58
CA GLY A 293 32.63 0.18 -4.46
C GLY A 293 33.02 0.15 -5.93
N MET A 294 33.74 -0.89 -6.38
CA MET A 294 34.27 -0.96 -7.73
C MET A 294 33.16 -1.12 -8.78
N THR A 295 33.21 -0.31 -9.84
CA THR A 295 32.33 -0.46 -11.02
C THR A 295 32.89 -1.40 -12.09
N LYS A 296 34.19 -1.70 -11.99
CA LYS A 296 34.95 -2.65 -12.80
C LYS A 296 36.17 -3.10 -12.01
N CYS A 297 36.75 -4.23 -12.35
CA CYS A 297 37.97 -4.70 -11.70
C CYS A 297 39.19 -3.84 -12.06
N ASP A 298 40.02 -3.52 -11.06
CA ASP A 298 41.33 -2.91 -11.25
C ASP A 298 42.31 -3.95 -11.81
N LEU A 299 42.32 -4.10 -13.14
CA LEU A 299 43.25 -4.98 -13.87
C LEU A 299 44.70 -4.50 -13.70
N CYS A 300 45.64 -5.44 -13.65
CA CYS A 300 47.05 -5.11 -13.56
C CYS A 300 47.58 -4.41 -14.83
N PRO A 301 48.42 -3.36 -14.70
CA PRO A 301 48.94 -2.61 -15.84
C PRO A 301 49.65 -3.48 -16.87
N ASN A 302 49.52 -3.11 -18.15
CA ASN A 302 50.17 -3.78 -19.29
C ASN A 302 49.84 -5.30 -19.41
N GLY A 303 48.70 -5.74 -18.88
CA GLY A 303 48.31 -7.15 -18.89
C GLY A 303 49.14 -8.01 -17.93
N GLY A 304 49.64 -7.42 -16.84
CA GLY A 304 50.28 -8.15 -15.75
C GLY A 304 49.33 -9.09 -15.00
N ALA A 305 49.88 -9.88 -14.07
CA ALA A 305 49.13 -10.81 -13.25
C ALA A 305 49.11 -10.37 -11.78
N ALA A 306 48.03 -10.68 -11.06
CA ALA A 306 47.93 -10.50 -9.61
C ALA A 306 48.21 -11.80 -8.84
N LEU A 307 47.99 -12.97 -9.46
CA LEU A 307 48.25 -14.30 -8.87
C LEU A 307 47.64 -14.50 -7.47
N ARG A 308 46.48 -13.87 -7.21
CA ARG A 308 45.76 -13.84 -5.92
C ARG A 308 46.48 -13.13 -4.78
N ASP A 309 47.61 -12.49 -5.05
CA ASP A 309 48.19 -11.45 -4.20
C ASP A 309 47.49 -10.10 -4.47
N ASN A 310 47.60 -9.15 -3.55
CA ASN A 310 47.13 -7.78 -3.75
C ASN A 310 48.27 -6.90 -4.32
N ARG A 311 49.03 -7.46 -5.27
CA ARG A 311 50.18 -6.85 -5.95
C ARG A 311 50.14 -7.21 -7.43
N CYS A 312 50.57 -6.29 -8.30
CA CYS A 312 50.68 -6.56 -9.73
C CYS A 312 52.12 -6.93 -10.12
N TYR A 313 52.26 -8.10 -10.72
CA TYR A 313 53.48 -8.57 -11.37
C TYR A 313 53.43 -8.19 -12.85
N ARG A 314 54.49 -7.54 -13.35
CA ARG A 314 54.58 -7.12 -14.76
C ARG A 314 54.58 -8.34 -15.68
N LYS A 315 53.81 -8.31 -16.77
CA LYS A 315 53.96 -9.29 -17.85
C LYS A 315 55.35 -9.16 -18.45
N LEU A 316 56.15 -10.22 -18.36
CA LEU A 316 57.47 -10.29 -18.99
C LEU A 316 57.27 -10.29 -20.51
N LYS A 317 58.00 -9.44 -21.24
CA LYS A 317 58.08 -9.55 -22.69
C LYS A 317 59.26 -10.43 -23.03
N VAL A 318 58.97 -11.52 -23.71
CA VAL A 318 59.95 -12.51 -24.18
C VAL A 318 59.85 -12.56 -25.69
N SER A 319 60.99 -12.69 -26.35
CA SER A 319 61.08 -12.89 -27.80
C SER A 319 62.22 -13.85 -28.13
N CYS A 320 62.16 -14.50 -29.29
CA CYS A 320 63.29 -15.28 -29.77
C CYS A 320 64.42 -14.36 -30.24
N ARG A 321 65.64 -14.60 -29.74
CA ARG A 321 66.81 -13.76 -30.03
C ARG A 321 67.24 -13.84 -31.49
N VAL A 322 66.98 -14.99 -32.11
CA VAL A 322 66.90 -15.16 -33.56
C VAL A 322 65.48 -15.67 -33.81
N SER A 323 64.66 -14.87 -34.49
CA SER A 323 63.28 -15.24 -34.81
C SER A 323 63.27 -16.31 -35.90
N TRP A 324 62.66 -17.46 -35.62
CA TRP A 324 62.41 -18.54 -36.57
C TRP A 324 61.16 -19.32 -36.15
N PRO A 325 60.42 -19.96 -37.09
CA PRO A 325 59.07 -20.45 -36.83
C PRO A 325 58.96 -21.37 -35.61
N ASP A 326 59.90 -22.30 -35.43
CA ASP A 326 59.86 -23.22 -34.29
C ASP A 326 60.19 -22.55 -32.95
N CYS A 327 60.94 -21.45 -32.89
CA CYS A 327 61.12 -20.75 -31.62
C CYS A 327 59.91 -19.87 -31.28
N GLU A 328 59.35 -19.12 -32.26
CA GLU A 328 58.19 -18.26 -31.99
C GLU A 328 56.99 -19.08 -31.49
N ARG A 329 56.80 -20.30 -32.03
CA ARG A 329 55.80 -21.28 -31.58
C ARG A 329 55.93 -21.78 -30.15
N THR A 330 56.98 -21.39 -29.42
CA THR A 330 57.18 -21.79 -28.00
C THR A 330 56.85 -20.67 -27.01
N ILE A 331 56.46 -19.50 -27.52
CA ILE A 331 56.12 -18.30 -26.73
C ILE A 331 54.91 -17.57 -27.35
N ASP A 332 54.10 -18.28 -28.14
CA ASP A 332 52.91 -17.75 -28.82
C ASP A 332 51.64 -17.86 -27.94
N ASN A 333 51.75 -18.48 -26.76
CA ASN A 333 50.65 -18.75 -25.83
C ASN A 333 49.59 -19.71 -26.41
N ASP A 334 49.99 -20.64 -27.28
CA ASP A 334 49.17 -21.75 -27.77
C ASP A 334 49.83 -23.12 -27.48
N VAL A 335 49.28 -23.87 -26.52
CA VAL A 335 49.79 -25.21 -26.16
C VAL A 335 49.53 -26.31 -27.21
N TYR A 336 48.83 -26.01 -28.31
CA TYR A 336 48.69 -26.89 -29.48
C TYR A 336 49.74 -26.59 -30.56
N SER A 337 50.28 -25.37 -30.56
CA SER A 337 51.51 -24.99 -31.24
C SER A 337 52.71 -25.74 -30.62
N TYR A 338 53.81 -25.86 -31.37
CA TYR A 338 55.07 -26.37 -30.83
C TYR A 338 56.28 -26.07 -31.71
N GLY A 339 57.42 -25.89 -31.06
CA GLY A 339 58.75 -25.84 -31.64
C GLY A 339 59.52 -27.15 -31.50
N GLN A 340 60.47 -27.38 -32.42
CA GLN A 340 61.49 -28.43 -32.29
C GLN A 340 62.90 -27.87 -32.46
N ALA A 341 63.84 -28.28 -31.59
CA ALA A 341 65.25 -27.95 -31.72
C ALA A 341 66.07 -29.25 -31.87
N LEU A 342 66.98 -29.29 -32.85
CA LEU A 342 67.76 -30.48 -33.21
C LEU A 342 69.12 -30.54 -32.50
N HIS A 343 69.46 -31.67 -31.89
CA HIS A 343 70.74 -31.81 -31.21
C HIS A 343 71.92 -31.64 -32.18
N LYS A 344 72.83 -30.68 -31.93
CA LYS A 344 73.94 -30.28 -32.83
C LYS A 344 74.73 -31.44 -33.46
N LYS A 345 75.04 -32.50 -32.71
CA LYS A 345 75.72 -33.73 -33.20
C LYS A 345 74.95 -34.50 -34.29
N PHE A 346 73.62 -34.39 -34.33
CA PHE A 346 72.73 -35.08 -35.26
C PHE A 346 72.11 -34.13 -36.30
N ALA A 347 72.34 -32.82 -36.17
CA ALA A 347 72.01 -31.83 -37.18
C ALA A 347 72.89 -32.03 -38.44
N LYS A 348 72.37 -31.66 -39.62
CA LYS A 348 73.17 -31.71 -40.85
C LYS A 348 74.22 -30.59 -40.83
N PRO A 349 75.36 -30.70 -41.53
CA PRO A 349 76.32 -29.60 -41.64
C PRO A 349 75.73 -28.29 -42.17
N SER A 350 74.63 -28.36 -42.93
CA SER A 350 73.87 -27.23 -43.45
C SER A 350 72.81 -26.67 -42.50
N THR A 351 72.54 -27.31 -41.36
CA THR A 351 71.52 -26.86 -40.40
C THR A 351 72.03 -25.60 -39.67
N PRO A 352 71.29 -24.46 -39.72
CA PRO A 352 71.66 -23.26 -38.99
C PRO A 352 71.82 -23.52 -37.49
N VAL A 353 72.87 -22.96 -36.89
CA VAL A 353 73.22 -23.22 -35.48
C VAL A 353 72.10 -22.83 -34.50
N HIS A 354 71.28 -21.83 -34.84
CA HIS A 354 70.14 -21.40 -34.03
C HIS A 354 68.95 -22.37 -34.04
N GLU A 355 68.91 -23.36 -34.94
CA GLU A 355 67.91 -24.44 -34.93
C GLU A 355 68.25 -25.56 -33.93
N THR A 356 69.41 -25.46 -33.25
CA THR A 356 69.92 -26.51 -32.34
C THR A 356 69.60 -26.29 -30.86
N TYR A 357 68.97 -25.15 -30.55
CA TYR A 357 68.54 -24.72 -29.22
C TYR A 357 67.40 -23.70 -29.38
N PHE A 358 66.64 -23.45 -28.31
CA PHE A 358 65.79 -22.26 -28.23
C PHE A 358 66.53 -21.17 -27.46
N HIS A 359 66.40 -19.91 -27.88
CA HIS A 359 67.12 -18.78 -27.26
C HIS A 359 66.21 -17.58 -27.16
N TYR A 360 65.81 -17.30 -25.93
CA TYR A 360 64.88 -16.26 -25.56
C TYR A 360 65.64 -15.05 -25.06
N LYS A 361 65.11 -13.86 -25.35
CA LYS A 361 65.59 -12.57 -24.86
C LYS A 361 64.46 -11.89 -24.10
N PHE A 362 64.78 -11.30 -22.95
CA PHE A 362 63.87 -10.44 -22.19
C PHE A 362 64.00 -8.97 -22.66
N ASP A 363 62.92 -8.18 -22.55
CA ASP A 363 62.95 -6.75 -22.91
C ASP A 363 63.79 -5.88 -21.96
N ALA A 364 63.98 -6.34 -20.72
CA ALA A 364 64.88 -5.81 -19.71
C ALA A 364 65.49 -6.97 -18.89
N PRO A 365 66.55 -6.75 -18.09
CA PRO A 365 67.04 -7.76 -17.14
C PRO A 365 65.94 -8.15 -16.15
N VAL A 366 65.74 -9.46 -15.91
CA VAL A 366 64.72 -9.99 -15.00
C VAL A 366 65.32 -10.82 -13.88
N ASN A 367 64.74 -10.73 -12.68
CA ASN A 367 65.12 -11.58 -11.56
C ASN A 367 64.39 -12.91 -11.64
N LEU A 368 64.87 -13.81 -12.51
CA LEU A 368 64.27 -15.11 -12.77
C LEU A 368 64.11 -15.92 -11.46
N ARG A 369 62.93 -16.52 -11.27
CA ARG A 369 62.58 -17.37 -10.12
C ARG A 369 62.11 -18.76 -10.52
N GLY A 370 61.83 -18.97 -11.79
CA GLY A 370 61.54 -20.27 -12.37
C GLY A 370 60.94 -20.13 -13.75
N PHE A 371 60.52 -21.27 -14.31
CA PHE A 371 59.79 -21.34 -15.57
C PHE A 371 58.90 -22.59 -15.58
N ALA A 372 57.94 -22.61 -16.47
CA ALA A 372 57.13 -23.77 -16.83
C ALA A 372 57.34 -24.09 -18.30
N VAL A 373 57.46 -25.38 -18.63
CA VAL A 373 57.54 -25.86 -20.02
C VAL A 373 56.41 -26.85 -20.24
N TRP A 374 55.68 -26.68 -21.34
CA TRP A 374 54.70 -27.63 -21.84
C TRP A 374 55.33 -28.44 -22.97
N GLY A 375 55.12 -29.75 -22.95
CA GLY A 375 55.40 -30.64 -24.09
C GLY A 375 54.22 -30.67 -25.05
N LYS A 376 54.48 -31.07 -26.29
CA LYS A 376 53.45 -31.25 -27.32
C LYS A 376 52.28 -32.09 -26.81
N TYR A 377 51.05 -31.62 -27.02
CA TYR A 377 49.86 -32.35 -26.63
C TYR A 377 49.74 -33.69 -27.39
N GLY A 378 49.35 -34.76 -26.70
CA GLY A 378 49.07 -36.07 -27.28
C GLY A 378 50.27 -36.95 -27.65
N CYS A 379 51.51 -36.43 -27.72
CA CYS A 379 52.71 -37.25 -27.95
C CYS A 379 53.99 -36.65 -27.35
N CYS A 380 55.10 -37.39 -27.38
CA CYS A 380 56.45 -36.87 -27.06
C CYS A 380 56.68 -36.37 -25.62
N LEU A 381 55.98 -36.90 -24.61
CA LEU A 381 56.24 -36.68 -23.17
C LEU A 381 57.69 -36.93 -22.69
N LYS A 382 58.54 -37.56 -23.51
CA LYS A 382 59.98 -37.77 -23.23
C LYS A 382 60.86 -36.59 -23.68
N SER A 383 60.40 -35.77 -24.62
CA SER A 383 61.17 -34.65 -25.22
C SER A 383 61.37 -33.45 -24.30
N ILE A 384 60.60 -33.37 -23.21
CA ILE A 384 60.73 -32.33 -22.16
C ILE A 384 61.49 -32.81 -20.91
N ARG A 385 62.16 -33.97 -20.94
CA ARG A 385 62.71 -34.61 -19.72
C ARG A 385 64.21 -34.41 -19.46
N ASN A 386 64.98 -33.93 -20.44
CA ASN A 386 66.46 -33.96 -20.41
C ASN A 386 67.10 -32.77 -21.15
N PHE A 387 66.73 -31.53 -20.84
CA PHE A 387 67.39 -30.35 -21.40
C PHE A 387 68.15 -29.58 -20.31
N LYS A 388 69.16 -28.81 -20.70
CA LYS A 388 69.81 -27.84 -19.82
C LYS A 388 69.35 -26.44 -20.19
N ILE A 389 69.30 -25.58 -19.18
CA ILE A 389 69.01 -24.17 -19.35
C ILE A 389 70.26 -23.37 -19.03
N VAL A 390 70.60 -22.44 -19.91
CA VAL A 390 71.68 -21.48 -19.70
C VAL A 390 71.06 -20.10 -19.59
N ALA A 391 71.01 -19.57 -18.37
CA ALA A 391 70.64 -18.18 -18.11
C ALA A 391 71.87 -17.29 -18.24
N SER A 392 71.76 -16.21 -19.00
CA SER A 392 72.83 -15.23 -19.19
C SER A 392 72.53 -14.01 -18.33
N THR A 393 73.49 -13.63 -17.49
CA THR A 393 73.46 -12.47 -16.58
C THR A 393 74.58 -11.51 -16.95
N GLU A 394 74.81 -10.46 -16.16
CA GLU A 394 75.86 -9.45 -16.42
C GLU A 394 77.28 -10.07 -16.42
N GLY A 395 77.74 -10.49 -17.60
CA GLY A 395 79.06 -11.09 -17.83
C GLY A 395 79.19 -12.56 -17.40
N GLN A 396 78.15 -13.21 -16.90
CA GLN A 396 78.18 -14.61 -16.47
C GLN A 396 77.10 -15.48 -17.15
N THR A 397 77.33 -16.79 -17.17
CA THR A 397 76.34 -17.78 -17.61
C THR A 397 76.15 -18.83 -16.52
N HIS A 398 74.90 -19.04 -16.13
CA HIS A 398 74.54 -20.03 -15.12
C HIS A 398 73.76 -21.17 -15.78
N SER A 399 74.10 -22.41 -15.42
CA SER A 399 73.48 -23.61 -15.98
C SER A 399 72.58 -24.32 -14.97
N CYS A 400 71.35 -24.59 -15.40
CA CYS A 400 70.40 -25.49 -14.76
C CYS A 400 70.23 -26.77 -15.56
N PHE A 401 69.81 -27.84 -14.89
CA PHE A 401 69.46 -29.10 -15.53
C PHE A 401 67.99 -29.40 -15.30
N PHE A 402 67.23 -29.64 -16.38
CA PHE A 402 65.86 -30.10 -16.32
C PHE A 402 65.86 -31.61 -16.57
N ASP A 403 65.80 -32.35 -15.47
CA ASP A 403 65.86 -33.80 -15.42
C ASP A 403 64.49 -34.34 -15.04
N GLY A 404 64.11 -35.51 -15.54
CA GLY A 404 62.81 -36.15 -15.27
C GLY A 404 62.48 -36.52 -13.80
N LYS A 405 63.21 -35.95 -12.83
CA LYS A 405 62.93 -35.96 -11.38
C LYS A 405 62.15 -34.75 -10.87
N TYR A 406 61.97 -33.68 -11.65
CA TYR A 406 61.18 -32.51 -11.23
C TYR A 406 59.67 -32.76 -11.39
N ASP A 407 58.85 -32.20 -10.48
CA ASP A 407 57.40 -32.46 -10.33
C ASP A 407 56.61 -32.41 -11.65
N VAL A 408 56.48 -33.58 -12.31
CA VAL A 408 55.51 -33.83 -13.37
C VAL A 408 54.18 -34.17 -12.68
N GLY A 409 53.40 -33.13 -12.33
CA GLY A 409 52.06 -33.29 -11.74
C GLY A 409 51.90 -32.86 -10.28
N LYS A 410 52.16 -31.58 -9.97
CA LYS A 410 51.59 -30.90 -8.78
C LYS A 410 50.84 -29.58 -9.10
N PHE A 411 50.31 -29.50 -10.32
CA PHE A 411 49.13 -28.72 -10.65
C PHE A 411 48.14 -29.65 -11.33
N GLU A 412 46.87 -29.58 -10.95
CA GLU A 412 45.84 -30.63 -11.15
C GLU A 412 45.35 -30.82 -12.61
N PHE A 413 46.07 -30.32 -13.61
CA PHE A 413 45.51 -30.08 -14.95
C PHE A 413 46.27 -30.63 -16.18
N SER A 414 47.39 -31.35 -16.04
CA SER A 414 47.76 -32.46 -16.97
C SER A 414 49.19 -33.00 -16.81
N ASN A 415 49.42 -34.21 -17.34
CA ASN A 415 50.74 -34.87 -17.45
C ASN A 415 51.72 -34.23 -18.45
N TYR A 416 51.36 -33.13 -19.13
CA TYR A 416 52.12 -32.57 -20.26
C TYR A 416 52.97 -31.33 -19.92
N SER A 417 53.02 -30.90 -18.66
CA SER A 417 53.83 -29.75 -18.24
C SER A 417 54.80 -30.09 -17.10
N GLY A 418 55.86 -29.29 -16.98
CA GLY A 418 56.82 -29.38 -15.89
C GLY A 418 57.29 -27.99 -15.45
N THR A 419 57.41 -27.78 -14.14
CA THR A 419 57.89 -26.51 -13.57
C THR A 419 59.24 -26.69 -12.91
N HIS A 420 60.15 -25.72 -13.09
CA HIS A 420 61.43 -25.70 -12.39
C HIS A 420 61.54 -24.44 -11.55
N ARG A 421 61.57 -24.62 -10.22
CA ARG A 421 61.57 -23.51 -9.24
C ARG A 421 62.94 -23.22 -8.64
N ASN A 422 63.97 -23.96 -9.04
CA ASN A 422 65.33 -23.85 -8.50
C ASN A 422 66.29 -23.08 -9.42
N CYS A 423 65.86 -22.69 -10.64
CA CYS A 423 66.62 -21.78 -11.49
C CYS A 423 66.28 -20.35 -11.08
N LYS A 424 67.01 -19.86 -10.08
CA LYS A 424 66.86 -18.51 -9.56
C LYS A 424 68.15 -17.76 -9.82
N TYR A 425 68.09 -16.76 -10.68
CA TYR A 425 69.21 -15.91 -11.07
C TYR A 425 68.70 -14.49 -11.18
N ASP A 426 69.50 -13.53 -10.72
CA ASP A 426 69.18 -12.10 -10.78
C ASP A 426 69.78 -11.48 -12.06
N SER A 427 69.18 -10.39 -12.55
CA SER A 427 69.60 -9.69 -13.78
C SER A 427 69.78 -10.58 -15.03
N VAL A 428 68.87 -11.52 -15.29
CA VAL A 428 68.90 -12.37 -16.50
C VAL A 428 68.44 -11.58 -17.73
N THR A 429 69.25 -11.54 -18.79
CA THR A 429 68.91 -10.83 -20.06
C THR A 429 68.45 -11.78 -21.16
N ASP A 430 69.05 -12.96 -21.24
CA ASP A 430 68.81 -13.96 -22.28
C ASP A 430 68.85 -15.37 -21.65
N LEU A 431 68.04 -16.30 -22.17
CA LEU A 431 67.96 -17.67 -21.69
C LEU A 431 67.96 -18.65 -22.87
N LYS A 432 68.81 -19.69 -22.80
CA LYS A 432 68.81 -20.80 -23.76
C LYS A 432 68.21 -22.06 -23.16
N ILE A 433 67.39 -22.76 -23.93
CA ILE A 433 67.08 -24.18 -23.71
C ILE A 433 67.87 -24.99 -24.74
N GLU A 434 68.80 -25.80 -24.29
CA GLU A 434 69.67 -26.60 -25.15
C GLU A 434 69.83 -28.05 -24.62
N HIS A 435 70.38 -28.91 -25.46
CA HIS A 435 70.48 -30.34 -25.16
C HIS A 435 71.46 -30.61 -24.00
N ARG A 436 71.05 -31.41 -23.01
CA ARG A 436 71.91 -31.77 -21.88
C ARG A 436 72.95 -32.85 -22.22
N TYR A 437 72.56 -33.85 -23.00
CA TYR A 437 73.32 -35.08 -23.23
C TYR A 437 73.45 -35.42 -24.71
N ASN A 438 74.63 -35.93 -25.08
CA ASN A 438 74.98 -36.40 -26.43
C ASN A 438 74.45 -37.82 -26.75
N ASP A 439 73.28 -38.20 -26.22
CA ASP A 439 72.70 -39.54 -26.39
C ASP A 439 71.68 -39.62 -27.55
N ALA A 440 71.37 -40.85 -27.97
CA ALA A 440 70.47 -41.11 -29.09
C ALA A 440 68.97 -41.02 -28.75
N ALA A 441 68.61 -40.91 -27.47
CA ALA A 441 67.23 -40.73 -27.00
C ALA A 441 66.84 -39.25 -26.89
N ASN A 442 67.82 -38.34 -26.83
CA ASN A 442 67.66 -36.91 -26.66
C ASN A 442 68.06 -36.11 -27.93
N LYS A 443 67.66 -36.60 -29.10
CA LYS A 443 68.02 -36.00 -30.41
C LYS A 443 67.25 -34.72 -30.74
N ILE A 444 66.07 -34.54 -30.15
CA ILE A 444 65.13 -33.45 -30.45
C ILE A 444 64.49 -32.98 -29.14
N ILE A 445 64.68 -31.72 -28.79
CA ILE A 445 63.84 -31.04 -27.79
C ILE A 445 62.55 -30.61 -28.50
N THR A 446 61.40 -30.85 -27.88
CA THR A 446 60.09 -30.42 -28.41
C THR A 446 59.32 -29.74 -27.30
N ILE A 447 58.97 -28.48 -27.52
CA ILE A 447 58.30 -27.61 -26.55
C ILE A 447 57.03 -27.10 -27.22
N ALA A 448 55.90 -27.24 -26.56
CA ALA A 448 54.66 -26.56 -26.95
C ALA A 448 54.73 -25.08 -26.55
N GLU A 449 54.96 -24.81 -25.26
CA GLU A 449 55.01 -23.44 -24.73
C GLU A 449 56.07 -23.37 -23.60
N VAL A 450 56.69 -22.21 -23.39
CA VAL A 450 57.49 -21.88 -22.21
C VAL A 450 57.07 -20.55 -21.59
N ALA A 451 56.72 -20.60 -20.30
CA ALA A 451 56.41 -19.41 -19.50
C ALA A 451 57.50 -19.17 -18.44
N PHE A 452 57.87 -17.91 -18.24
CA PHE A 452 58.92 -17.50 -17.30
C PHE A 452 58.32 -16.77 -16.10
N TYR A 453 58.82 -17.07 -14.90
CA TYR A 453 58.45 -16.40 -13.66
C TYR A 453 59.63 -15.61 -13.13
N ALA A 454 59.46 -14.32 -12.89
CA ALA A 454 60.47 -13.43 -12.33
C ALA A 454 59.82 -12.45 -11.33
N TYR A 455 60.66 -11.80 -10.50
CA TYR A 455 60.26 -10.66 -9.67
C TYR A 455 60.68 -9.34 -10.32
#